data_AF-A0A0F9NXX9-F1
#
_entry.id   AF-A0A0F9NXX9-F1
#
_cell.length_a   1.000
_cell.length_b   1.000
_cell.length_c   1.000
_cell.angle_alpha   90.00
_cell.angle_beta   90.00
_cell.angle_gamma   90.00
#
_symmetry.space_group_name_H-M   'P 1'
#
loop_
_entity.id
_entity.type
_entity.pdbx_description
1 polymer ?
#
loop_
_entity_poly.entity_id
_entity_poly.type
_entity_poly.pdbx_seq_one_letter_code
_entity_poly.pdbx_strand_id
1 'polypeptide(L)'
;MPKFGTDYTKSALDLKNPLEVRDLLLTYGKAKAAHDEADAAYTEATNDIPEAVALAKAYNVMEEAAIAVREAIDRCGSLQDIPEGLYALKQGRTSVTYSVKAVRDLIPEYAKAVIAEEVDARKFHGLVKGGLVTEGQVKTIEITTPLAPAYIIGLAQKPKEEAEGE
;
A
#
# COMPACT_ATOMS: atom_id res chain seq x y z
N MET A 1 -20.96 18.01 25.73
CA MET A 1 -19.90 17.23 26.40
C MET A 1 -19.38 16.22 25.38
N PRO A 2 -18.07 16.19 25.07
CA PRO A 2 -17.55 15.29 24.05
C PRO A 2 -17.71 13.84 24.51
N LYS A 3 -18.11 12.94 23.60
CA LYS A 3 -18.19 11.50 23.87
C LYS A 3 -16.75 10.98 24.07
N PHE A 4 -16.36 10.76 25.33
CA PHE A 4 -15.08 10.12 25.65
C PHE A 4 -15.02 8.70 25.06
N GLY A 5 -13.80 8.29 24.73
CA GLY A 5 -13.41 7.13 23.91
C GLY A 5 -14.19 5.84 24.07
N THR A 6 -14.14 5.01 23.02
CA THR A 6 -14.67 3.64 23.03
C THR A 6 -14.17 2.88 24.26
N ASP A 7 -15.11 2.31 25.03
CA ASP A 7 -14.80 1.53 26.22
C ASP A 7 -14.32 0.13 25.84
N TYR A 8 -13.03 -0.12 26.03
CA TYR A 8 -12.38 -1.40 25.76
C TYR A 8 -12.24 -2.30 27.00
N THR A 9 -12.90 -1.96 28.12
CA THR A 9 -12.77 -2.71 29.39
C THR A 9 -13.09 -4.20 29.21
N LYS A 10 -14.10 -4.53 28.39
CA LYS A 10 -14.52 -5.92 28.11
C LYS A 10 -13.52 -6.73 27.26
N SER A 11 -12.66 -6.06 26.51
CA SER A 11 -11.64 -6.68 25.65
C SER A 11 -10.22 -6.52 26.18
N ALA A 12 -10.03 -5.74 27.25
CA ALA A 12 -8.73 -5.47 27.84
C ALA A 12 -8.23 -6.70 28.61
N LEU A 13 -7.05 -7.17 28.26
CA LEU A 13 -6.33 -8.19 29.02
C LEU A 13 -5.57 -7.51 30.17
N ASP A 14 -5.79 -7.98 31.39
CA ASP A 14 -5.07 -7.54 32.59
C ASP A 14 -5.18 -6.03 32.91
N LEU A 15 -6.40 -5.50 32.87
CA LEU A 15 -6.68 -4.08 33.13
C LEU A 15 -6.50 -3.71 34.62
N LYS A 16 -5.26 -3.45 35.02
CA LYS A 16 -4.87 -3.12 36.41
C LYS A 16 -4.62 -1.63 36.67
N ASN A 17 -4.61 -0.80 35.62
CA ASN A 17 -4.34 0.65 35.71
C ASN A 17 -3.11 1.01 36.58
N PRO A 18 -1.92 0.41 36.35
CA PRO A 18 -0.75 0.70 37.17
C PRO A 18 -0.32 2.16 37.02
N LEU A 19 0.07 2.79 38.14
CA LEU A 19 0.44 4.21 38.18
C LEU A 19 1.64 4.53 37.28
N GLU A 20 2.59 3.60 37.18
CA GLU A 20 3.77 3.73 36.30
C GLU A 20 3.37 3.89 34.83
N VAL A 21 2.44 3.07 34.32
CA VAL A 21 1.98 3.16 32.94
C VAL A 21 1.19 4.46 32.71
N ARG A 22 0.43 4.92 33.71
CA ARG A 22 -0.24 6.23 33.64
C ARG A 22 0.77 7.37 33.51
N ASP A 23 1.81 7.36 34.34
CA ASP A 23 2.80 8.44 34.37
C ASP A 23 3.66 8.45 33.09
N LEU A 24 3.97 7.25 32.55
CA LEU A 24 4.58 7.10 31.22
C LEU A 24 3.65 7.59 30.10
N LEU A 25 2.36 7.27 30.16
CA LEU A 25 1.38 7.73 29.18
C LEU A 25 1.23 9.26 29.19
N LEU A 26 1.26 9.90 30.36
CA LEU A 26 1.27 11.36 30.48
C LEU A 26 2.55 11.98 29.88
N THR A 27 3.70 11.34 30.12
CA THR A 27 4.98 11.76 29.53
C THR A 27 4.96 11.63 28.01
N TYR A 28 4.49 10.49 27.52
CA TYR A 28 4.28 10.25 26.08
C TYR A 28 3.34 11.30 25.48
N GLY A 29 2.21 11.60 26.13
CA GLY A 29 1.26 12.60 25.65
C GLY A 29 1.88 13.99 25.50
N LYS A 30 2.71 14.42 26.45
CA LYS A 30 3.47 15.68 26.37
C LYS A 30 4.48 15.67 25.23
N ALA A 31 5.24 14.58 25.10
CA ALA A 31 6.23 14.43 24.02
C ALA A 31 5.56 14.43 22.64
N LYS A 32 4.42 13.75 22.51
CA LYS A 32 3.63 13.75 21.29
C LYS A 32 3.11 15.14 20.95
N ALA A 33 2.56 15.88 21.93
CA ALA A 33 2.09 17.24 21.70
C ALA A 33 3.23 18.17 21.23
N ALA A 34 4.40 18.10 21.87
CA ALA A 34 5.56 18.87 21.45
C ALA A 34 6.07 18.48 20.04
N HIS A 35 6.03 17.19 19.69
CA HIS A 35 6.33 16.72 18.34
C HIS A 35 5.33 17.29 17.33
N ASP A 36 4.02 17.19 17.60
CA ASP A 36 2.98 17.67 16.71
C ASP A 36 3.10 19.20 16.48
N GLU A 37 3.44 19.97 17.52
CA GLU A 37 3.73 21.41 17.41
C GLU A 37 4.96 21.70 16.54
N ALA A 38 6.05 20.94 16.74
CA ALA A 38 7.26 21.10 15.95
C ALA A 38 7.05 20.71 14.47
N ASP A 39 6.28 19.66 14.20
CA ASP A 39 5.93 19.20 12.85
C ASP A 39 5.05 20.22 12.12
N ALA A 40 4.08 20.83 12.83
CA ALA A 40 3.27 21.91 12.29
C ALA A 40 4.11 23.13 11.92
N ALA A 41 5.01 23.57 12.82
CA ALA A 41 5.90 24.69 12.57
C ALA A 41 6.89 24.41 11.42
N TYR A 42 7.42 23.19 11.33
CA TYR A 42 8.27 22.77 10.20
C TYR A 42 7.52 22.80 8.88
N THR A 43 6.28 22.30 8.87
CA THR A 43 5.42 22.30 7.68
C THR A 43 5.11 23.72 7.23
N GLU A 44 4.75 24.61 8.16
CA GLU A 44 4.50 26.03 7.89
C GLU A 44 5.75 26.72 7.33
N ALA A 45 6.90 26.55 7.99
CA ALA A 45 8.17 27.10 7.51
C ALA A 45 8.56 26.58 6.12
N THR A 46 8.27 25.31 5.82
CA THR A 46 8.53 24.72 4.50
C THR A 46 7.58 25.27 3.43
N ASN A 47 6.34 25.60 3.78
CA ASN A 47 5.38 26.24 2.89
C ASN A 47 5.73 27.70 2.55
N ASP A 48 6.61 28.34 3.32
CA ASP A 48 7.11 29.69 3.02
C ASP A 48 8.37 29.69 2.14
N ILE A 49 9.00 28.53 1.93
CA ILE A 49 10.15 28.38 1.03
C ILE A 49 9.65 28.33 -0.41
N PRO A 50 9.91 29.36 -1.25
CA PRO A 50 9.36 29.42 -2.60
C PRO A 50 9.71 28.20 -3.47
N GLU A 51 10.92 27.66 -3.31
CA GLU A 51 11.39 26.46 -4.01
C GLU A 51 10.61 25.20 -3.60
N ALA A 52 10.29 25.05 -2.31
CA ALA A 52 9.52 23.92 -1.81
C ALA A 52 8.07 23.97 -2.31
N VAL A 53 7.46 25.17 -2.31
CA VAL A 53 6.13 25.38 -2.89
C VAL A 53 6.12 25.12 -4.40
N ALA A 54 7.13 25.62 -5.12
CA ALA A 54 7.26 25.38 -6.56
C ALA A 54 7.43 23.90 -6.87
N LEU A 55 8.23 23.18 -6.08
CA LEU A 55 8.41 21.74 -6.21
C LEU A 55 7.11 20.96 -5.92
N ALA A 56 6.41 21.29 -4.83
CA ALA A 56 5.13 20.66 -4.50
C ALA A 56 4.06 20.91 -5.58
N LYS A 57 4.00 22.12 -6.13
CA LYS A 57 3.10 22.45 -7.25
C LYS A 57 3.47 21.67 -8.51
N ALA A 58 4.75 21.61 -8.86
CA ALA A 58 5.22 20.84 -10.02
C ALA A 58 4.90 19.34 -9.86
N TYR A 59 5.07 18.80 -8.65
CA TYR A 59 4.71 17.42 -8.32
C TYR A 59 3.20 17.17 -8.48
N ASN A 60 2.35 18.06 -7.96
CA ASN A 60 0.90 17.93 -8.11
C ASN A 60 0.45 17.96 -9.58
N VAL A 61 1.02 18.89 -10.38
CA VAL A 61 0.75 18.94 -11.83
C VAL A 61 1.22 17.68 -12.53
N MET A 62 2.37 17.13 -12.15
CA MET A 62 2.89 15.87 -12.70
C MET A 62 1.95 14.70 -12.36
N GLU A 63 1.47 14.60 -11.13
CA GLU A 63 0.52 13.55 -10.70
C GLU A 63 -0.82 13.67 -11.43
N GLU A 64 -1.38 14.88 -11.55
CA GLU A 64 -2.61 15.13 -12.34
C GLU A 64 -2.43 14.72 -13.81
N ALA A 65 -1.30 15.08 -14.42
CA ALA A 65 -0.97 14.68 -15.78
C ALA A 65 -0.80 13.15 -15.89
N ALA A 66 -0.17 12.50 -14.91
CA ALA A 66 -0.02 11.05 -14.89
C ALA A 66 -1.38 10.33 -14.79
N ILE A 67 -2.31 10.84 -13.96
CA ILE A 67 -3.68 10.34 -13.87
C ILE A 67 -4.38 10.48 -15.23
N ALA A 68 -4.31 11.65 -15.86
CA ALA A 68 -4.91 11.89 -17.17
C ALA A 68 -4.35 10.95 -18.25
N VAL A 69 -3.04 10.65 -18.22
CA VAL A 69 -2.42 9.66 -19.12
C VAL A 69 -2.96 8.25 -18.84
N ARG A 70 -3.14 7.83 -17.58
CA ARG A 70 -3.73 6.52 -17.26
C ARG A 70 -5.16 6.40 -17.78
N GLU A 71 -5.98 7.42 -17.56
CA GLU A 71 -7.36 7.48 -18.07
C GLU A 71 -7.38 7.46 -19.61
N ALA A 72 -6.45 8.16 -20.27
CA ALA A 72 -6.31 8.13 -21.71
C ALA A 72 -5.91 6.74 -22.21
N ILE A 73 -4.98 6.04 -21.54
CA ILE A 73 -4.61 4.67 -21.87
C ILE A 73 -5.83 3.73 -21.73
N ASP A 74 -6.64 3.93 -20.69
CA ASP A 74 -7.85 3.11 -20.48
C ASP A 74 -8.91 3.32 -21.56
N ARG A 75 -9.04 4.55 -22.05
CA ARG A 75 -10.01 4.92 -23.10
C ARG A 75 -9.52 4.58 -24.50
N CYS A 76 -8.24 4.81 -24.78
CA CYS A 76 -7.68 4.86 -26.14
C CYS A 76 -6.64 3.76 -26.43
N GLY A 77 -6.13 3.08 -25.40
CA GLY A 77 -5.08 2.07 -25.52
C GLY A 77 -3.67 2.60 -25.23
N SER A 78 -2.73 1.66 -25.14
CA SER A 78 -1.32 1.93 -24.86
C SER A 78 -0.59 2.60 -26.03
N LEU A 79 0.40 3.45 -25.74
CA LEU A 79 1.28 4.09 -26.72
C LEU A 79 2.75 3.67 -26.49
N GLN A 80 3.45 3.39 -27.60
CA GLN A 80 4.91 3.24 -27.62
C GLN A 80 5.47 3.87 -28.89
N ASP A 81 6.25 4.94 -28.73
CA ASP A 81 7.03 5.57 -29.78
C ASP A 81 8.52 5.42 -29.44
N ILE A 82 9.20 4.49 -30.11
CA ILE A 82 10.61 4.20 -29.87
C ILE A 82 11.52 5.33 -30.36
N PRO A 83 11.34 5.88 -31.58
CA PRO A 83 12.11 7.04 -32.05
C PRO A 83 12.05 8.25 -31.12
N GLU A 84 10.88 8.58 -30.60
CA GLU A 84 10.71 9.74 -29.69
C GLU A 84 10.94 9.37 -28.21
N GLY A 85 11.14 8.08 -27.92
CA GLY A 85 11.36 7.59 -26.56
C GLY A 85 10.15 7.76 -25.64
N LEU A 86 8.94 7.76 -26.21
CA LEU A 86 7.68 7.95 -25.47
C LEU A 86 7.03 6.60 -25.20
N TYR A 87 6.64 6.36 -23.95
CA TYR A 87 5.90 5.16 -23.60
C TYR A 87 4.82 5.46 -22.57
N ALA A 88 3.62 4.97 -22.84
CA ALA A 88 2.46 5.06 -21.98
C ALA A 88 1.70 3.73 -22.09
N LEU A 89 2.16 2.73 -21.33
CA LEU A 89 1.76 1.34 -21.49
C LEU A 89 0.92 0.88 -20.31
N LYS A 90 -0.26 0.32 -20.59
CA LYS A 90 -1.00 -0.52 -19.65
C LYS A 90 -0.56 -1.96 -19.86
N GLN A 91 0.26 -2.47 -18.95
CA GLN A 91 0.66 -3.86 -18.95
C GLN A 91 -0.28 -4.68 -18.07
N GLY A 92 -0.80 -5.76 -18.65
CA GLY A 92 -1.37 -6.84 -17.86
C GLY A 92 -0.25 -7.44 -17.03
N ARG A 93 -0.32 -7.31 -15.71
CA ARG A 93 0.59 -8.03 -14.84
C ARG A 93 0.10 -9.48 -14.80
N THR A 94 0.88 -10.40 -15.34
CA THR A 94 0.62 -11.83 -15.24
C THR A 94 1.40 -12.37 -14.05
N SER A 95 0.76 -12.60 -12.91
CA SER A 95 1.36 -13.44 -11.87
C SER A 95 1.15 -14.90 -12.26
N VAL A 96 2.24 -15.64 -12.39
CA VAL A 96 2.17 -17.11 -12.51
C VAL A 96 2.04 -17.67 -11.10
N THR A 97 0.86 -18.19 -10.77
CA THR A 97 0.64 -18.97 -9.55
C THR A 97 0.81 -20.45 -9.87
N TYR A 98 1.57 -21.14 -9.02
CA TYR A 98 1.80 -22.57 -9.18
C TYR A 98 0.80 -23.34 -8.35
N SER A 99 0.17 -24.33 -8.98
CA SER A 99 -0.78 -25.19 -8.30
C SER A 99 -0.05 -26.03 -7.25
N VAL A 100 -0.44 -25.83 -5.98
CA VAL A 100 -0.05 -26.66 -4.83
C VAL A 100 -0.21 -28.15 -5.13
N LYS A 101 -1.24 -28.53 -5.88
CA LYS A 101 -1.47 -29.91 -6.24
C LYS A 101 -0.50 -30.41 -7.32
N ALA A 102 -0.27 -29.64 -8.39
CA ALA A 102 0.65 -30.04 -9.47
C ALA A 102 2.08 -30.25 -8.95
N VAL A 103 2.46 -29.46 -7.96
CA VAL A 103 3.73 -29.57 -7.26
C VAL A 103 3.80 -30.85 -6.40
N ARG A 104 2.71 -31.23 -5.71
CA ARG A 104 2.62 -32.53 -5.01
C ARG A 104 2.82 -33.74 -5.93
N ASP A 105 2.51 -33.60 -7.21
CA ASP A 105 2.40 -34.74 -8.13
C ASP A 105 3.59 -34.89 -9.07
N LEU A 106 4.06 -33.79 -9.68
CA LEU A 106 5.17 -33.83 -10.65
C LEU A 106 6.54 -33.79 -9.99
N ILE A 107 6.60 -33.18 -8.81
CA ILE A 107 7.83 -32.96 -8.05
C ILE A 107 7.58 -33.26 -6.56
N PRO A 108 7.07 -34.46 -6.22
CA PRO A 108 6.68 -34.84 -4.84
C PRO A 108 7.83 -34.73 -3.84
N GLU A 109 9.05 -35.04 -4.29
CA GLU A 109 10.28 -34.91 -3.51
C GLU A 109 10.54 -33.47 -3.06
N TYR A 110 10.12 -32.49 -3.87
CA TYR A 110 10.27 -31.07 -3.60
C TYR A 110 8.97 -30.44 -3.07
N ALA A 111 7.85 -31.15 -3.13
CA ALA A 111 6.55 -30.63 -2.72
C ALA A 111 6.54 -30.11 -1.28
N LYS A 112 7.21 -30.81 -0.37
CA LYS A 112 7.39 -30.35 1.02
C LYS A 112 8.26 -29.10 1.14
N ALA A 113 9.13 -28.84 0.17
CA ALA A 113 10.04 -27.69 0.16
C ALA A 113 9.42 -26.45 -0.50
N VAL A 114 8.41 -26.61 -1.37
CA VAL A 114 7.86 -25.51 -2.18
C VAL A 114 6.37 -25.23 -1.97
N ILE A 115 5.65 -26.09 -1.24
CA ILE A 115 4.25 -25.87 -0.87
C ILE A 115 4.17 -25.40 0.56
N ALA A 116 3.57 -24.23 0.73
CA ALA A 116 2.94 -23.82 1.97
C ALA A 116 1.43 -24.19 1.91
N GLU A 117 0.81 -24.62 3.02
CA GLU A 117 -0.59 -25.12 3.08
C GLU A 117 -1.62 -24.02 3.46
N GLU A 118 -2.84 -24.05 2.88
CA GLU A 118 -3.91 -23.02 2.99
C GLU A 118 -5.35 -23.60 3.13
N VAL A 119 -6.40 -22.78 3.40
CA VAL A 119 -7.68 -23.16 4.09
C VAL A 119 -9.02 -22.92 3.26
N ASP A 120 -10.14 -23.65 3.52
CA ASP A 120 -11.44 -23.75 2.71
C ASP A 120 -12.52 -22.64 2.94
N ALA A 121 -12.73 -21.72 1.97
CA ALA A 121 -13.54 -20.48 2.06
C ALA A 121 -15.09 -20.57 2.09
N ARG A 122 -15.76 -21.59 1.50
CA ARG A 122 -17.25 -21.69 1.48
C ARG A 122 -17.81 -22.28 2.77
N LYS A 123 -17.06 -23.22 3.35
CA LYS A 123 -17.37 -23.78 4.66
C LYS A 123 -17.17 -22.72 5.74
N PHE A 124 -16.10 -21.94 5.63
CA PHE A 124 -15.87 -20.71 6.40
C PHE A 124 -17.05 -19.72 6.20
N HIS A 125 -17.44 -19.36 4.97
CA HIS A 125 -18.60 -18.47 4.72
C HIS A 125 -19.99 -19.01 5.15
N GLY A 126 -20.26 -20.31 5.08
CA GLY A 126 -21.51 -20.94 5.55
C GLY A 126 -21.60 -20.97 7.07
N LEU A 127 -20.46 -21.14 7.73
CA LEU A 127 -20.32 -20.95 9.16
C LEU A 127 -20.53 -19.46 9.55
N VAL A 128 -20.14 -18.51 8.68
CA VAL A 128 -20.39 -17.04 8.78
C VAL A 128 -21.84 -16.61 8.61
N LYS A 129 -22.52 -17.11 7.58
CA LYS A 129 -23.95 -16.83 7.36
C LYS A 129 -24.88 -17.53 8.36
N GLY A 130 -24.42 -18.62 8.97
CA GLY A 130 -25.17 -19.39 9.99
C GLY A 130 -24.80 -19.09 11.45
N GLY A 131 -23.74 -18.30 11.74
CA GLY A 131 -23.30 -17.90 13.09
C GLY A 131 -22.34 -18.84 13.84
N LEU A 132 -21.92 -19.97 13.23
CA LEU A 132 -21.04 -21.00 13.82
C LEU A 132 -19.52 -20.76 13.54
N VAL A 133 -19.19 -19.88 12.60
CA VAL A 133 -17.91 -19.14 12.50
C VAL A 133 -18.28 -17.71 12.14
N THR A 134 -17.49 -16.71 12.49
CA THR A 134 -17.86 -15.30 12.27
C THR A 134 -17.29 -14.76 10.96
N GLU A 135 -17.75 -13.64 10.41
CA GLU A 135 -17.06 -12.99 9.25
C GLU A 135 -15.52 -12.85 9.46
N GLY A 136 -15.05 -12.82 10.73
CA GLY A 136 -13.64 -12.87 11.10
C GLY A 136 -12.95 -14.20 10.77
N GLN A 137 -13.68 -15.30 10.88
CA GLN A 137 -13.41 -16.58 10.25
C GLN A 137 -14.01 -16.62 8.82
N VAL A 138 -13.87 -15.57 8.00
CA VAL A 138 -14.06 -15.58 6.51
C VAL A 138 -12.83 -15.01 5.80
N LYS A 139 -12.22 -14.01 6.44
CA LYS A 139 -11.03 -13.25 5.99
C LYS A 139 -9.68 -13.93 6.19
N THR A 140 -9.60 -14.95 7.04
CA THR A 140 -8.32 -15.54 7.43
C THR A 140 -7.77 -16.57 6.42
N ILE A 141 -8.50 -16.91 5.36
CA ILE A 141 -8.19 -18.03 4.45
C ILE A 141 -8.45 -17.73 2.97
N GLU A 142 -8.87 -16.51 2.72
CA GLU A 142 -9.23 -16.02 1.41
C GLU A 142 -7.97 -15.49 0.71
N ILE A 143 -7.67 -16.00 -0.48
CA ILE A 143 -6.58 -15.52 -1.34
C ILE A 143 -7.23 -14.83 -2.54
N THR A 144 -7.10 -13.51 -2.62
CA THR A 144 -7.67 -12.71 -3.72
C THR A 144 -6.54 -12.10 -4.52
N THR A 145 -6.42 -12.43 -5.82
CA THR A 145 -5.40 -11.83 -6.71
C THR A 145 -6.04 -11.05 -7.85
N PRO A 146 -6.44 -9.79 -7.65
CA PRO A 146 -6.69 -8.84 -8.72
C PRO A 146 -5.41 -8.04 -8.93
N LEU A 147 -4.68 -8.33 -9.99
CA LEU A 147 -3.56 -7.48 -10.34
C LEU A 147 -4.10 -6.21 -10.99
N ALA A 148 -4.00 -5.10 -10.25
CA ALA A 148 -4.17 -3.79 -10.83
C ALA A 148 -3.21 -3.68 -12.03
N PRO A 149 -3.67 -3.20 -13.20
CA PRO A 149 -2.81 -2.99 -14.34
C PRO A 149 -1.64 -2.09 -13.95
N ALA A 150 -0.44 -2.45 -14.38
CA ALA A 150 0.72 -1.60 -14.20
C ALA A 150 0.74 -0.59 -15.35
N TYR A 151 0.70 0.70 -15.01
CA TYR A 151 0.91 1.76 -15.98
C TYR A 151 2.38 2.17 -15.97
N ILE A 152 3.05 1.95 -17.09
CA ILE A 152 4.42 2.39 -17.31
C ILE A 152 4.33 3.65 -18.16
N ILE A 153 4.58 4.80 -17.54
CA ILE A 153 4.58 6.11 -18.19
C ILE A 153 6.00 6.66 -18.09
N GLY A 154 6.58 7.04 -19.21
CA GLY A 154 7.85 7.73 -19.18
C GLY A 154 8.27 8.30 -20.52
N LEU A 155 9.29 9.13 -20.41
CA LEU A 155 9.89 9.91 -21.46
C LEU A 155 11.38 9.59 -21.41
N ALA A 156 11.96 9.14 -22.53
CA ALA A 156 13.40 8.97 -22.59
C ALA A 156 14.06 10.33 -22.35
N GLN A 157 14.89 10.41 -21.31
CA GLN A 157 15.82 11.52 -21.21
C GLN A 157 16.83 11.35 -22.35
N LYS A 158 17.05 12.42 -23.14
CA LYS A 158 18.20 12.45 -24.06
C LYS A 158 19.42 11.99 -23.26
N PRO A 159 20.25 11.05 -23.77
CA PRO A 159 21.50 10.73 -23.11
C PRO A 159 22.23 12.05 -22.84
N LYS A 160 22.68 12.25 -21.59
CA LYS A 160 23.61 13.34 -21.29
C LYS A 160 24.72 13.21 -22.32
N GLU A 161 24.87 14.22 -23.18
CA GLU A 161 26.06 14.37 -23.99
C GLU A 161 27.22 14.21 -23.02
N GLU A 162 28.01 13.15 -23.21
CA GLU A 162 29.25 12.96 -22.46
C GLU A 162 29.97 14.29 -22.57
N ALA A 163 30.27 14.92 -21.42
CA ALA A 163 31.06 16.14 -21.40
C ALA A 163 32.36 15.80 -22.11
N GLU A 164 32.47 16.19 -23.39
CA GLU A 164 33.70 16.12 -24.15
C GLU A 164 34.72 16.90 -23.32
N GLY A 165 35.68 16.17 -22.75
CA GLY A 165 36.78 16.75 -22.02
C GLY A 165 37.58 17.62 -22.96
N GLU A 166 37.58 18.92 -22.69
CA GLU A 166 38.68 19.83 -23.03
C GLU A 166 39.66 19.92 -21.87
#